data_AF-A0A9W3AJR8-F1
#
_entry.id   AF-A0A9W3AJR8-F1
#
_cell.length_a   1.000
_cell.length_b   1.000
_cell.length_c   1.000
_cell.angle_alpha   90.00
_cell.angle_beta   90.00
_cell.angle_gamma   90.00
#
_symmetry.space_group_name_H-M   'P 1'
#
loop_
_entity.id
_entity.type
_entity.pdbx_description
1 polymer ?
#
loop_
_entity_poly.entity_id
_entity_poly.type
_entity_poly.pdbx_seq_one_letter_code
_entity_poly.pdbx_strand_id
1 'polypeptide(L)'
;MYPYDSKCCLLWILLILNKGLCGSTWSPMVKENDSISLNCTAQMAKKSSWKLENKEISTCFNSSSSCNVTNKDVFTASLNNEIHYLTINDAQRDFKTFTFFSDDVKVEACSCDLCVTSKPAKPTCQMPTLDKRNTSLNIVCETSSVYPDAVCSLSHFKTGVAFHGNVWTATNRSGGELANVSVKCFISIDLQDLSPSEESFRVSFSPTCNLNDGTFNKDLTSDSDFSPLITLKLPTVSPLNCTDSEYTPIGSMATCRCELSDVGNPPGSANWYTDYGREVGIPDGRSSILKVSFNASDRTPRFYCRPVSILNTTSDKSQIMFQPKFYCPPQSPPVFTVTNADIVDTKVLVTRDVNVKVSCRVGDVVTSVTLECATQMMTAVGQYASWTVKVNESIDGLSCRCTAKDELGCYHQAAELTFTLIKEVKDLTLQWLAVGLGTAGGLILIIIVSAFIIRRLIKKPAQQKDKTKTQNQYDNIYNEESIYSQIYDNNDYANPTSHDQTDDAFDSIENDKHQRTMTK
;
A
#
# COMPACT_ATOMS: atom_id res chain seq x y z
N MET A 1 4.68 38.53 -78.49
CA MET A 1 3.27 38.93 -78.26
C MET A 1 3.12 39.02 -76.74
N TYR A 2 2.82 40.22 -76.24
CA TYR A 2 2.72 40.64 -74.81
C TYR A 2 1.78 39.76 -73.92
N PRO A 3 1.66 39.97 -72.59
CA PRO A 3 2.61 39.82 -71.46
C PRO A 3 1.93 39.12 -70.24
N TYR A 4 2.58 39.06 -69.06
CA TYR A 4 2.06 39.08 -67.64
C TYR A 4 3.18 38.46 -66.75
N ASP A 5 3.89 39.18 -65.88
CA ASP A 5 3.55 39.77 -64.57
C ASP A 5 3.90 38.83 -63.40
N SER A 6 4.62 39.38 -62.41
CA SER A 6 4.66 39.02 -60.98
C SER A 6 5.97 39.50 -60.34
N LYS A 7 5.85 40.65 -59.65
CA LYS A 7 6.86 41.22 -58.77
C LYS A 7 7.03 40.35 -57.51
N CYS A 8 8.20 39.76 -57.33
CA CYS A 8 8.66 39.31 -56.02
C CYS A 8 9.23 40.52 -55.25
N CYS A 9 8.49 41.05 -54.28
CA CYS A 9 9.05 41.89 -53.23
C CYS A 9 9.35 41.00 -52.02
N LEU A 10 10.64 40.82 -51.74
CA LEU A 10 11.16 40.21 -50.52
C LEU A 10 10.67 41.02 -49.30
N LEU A 11 9.89 40.35 -48.44
CA LEU A 11 9.53 40.80 -47.11
C LEU A 11 10.77 40.61 -46.20
N TRP A 12 11.49 41.70 -45.92
CA TRP A 12 12.52 41.71 -44.88
C TRP A 12 11.85 41.82 -43.51
N ILE A 13 11.81 40.71 -42.77
CA ILE A 13 11.48 40.67 -41.34
C ILE A 13 12.72 41.16 -40.58
N LEU A 14 12.72 42.43 -40.18
CA LEU A 14 13.67 42.96 -39.21
C LEU A 14 13.09 42.74 -37.81
N LEU A 15 13.55 41.67 -37.17
CA LEU A 15 13.49 41.46 -35.72
C LEU A 15 14.27 42.58 -35.02
N ILE A 16 13.57 43.60 -34.55
CA ILE A 16 14.10 44.56 -33.56
C ILE A 16 13.50 44.19 -32.20
N LEU A 17 14.39 44.10 -31.23
CA LEU A 17 14.15 43.85 -29.82
C LEU A 17 13.00 44.69 -29.23
N ASN A 18 11.98 43.98 -28.75
CA ASN A 18 11.37 44.17 -27.44
C ASN A 18 10.96 45.59 -27.01
N LYS A 19 9.95 46.20 -27.66
CA LYS A 19 8.95 47.11 -27.05
C LYS A 19 7.64 47.00 -27.86
N GLY A 20 6.51 46.89 -27.15
CA GLY A 20 5.24 46.33 -27.64
C GLY A 20 4.71 46.89 -28.96
N LEU A 21 4.52 45.99 -29.92
CA LEU A 21 3.68 46.20 -31.10
C LEU A 21 2.29 45.68 -30.75
N CYS A 22 1.29 46.57 -30.66
CA CYS A 22 -0.09 46.15 -30.46
C CYS A 22 -0.65 45.63 -31.79
N GLY A 23 -0.66 44.31 -31.96
CA GLY A 23 -1.50 43.61 -32.93
C GLY A 23 -2.80 43.18 -32.24
N SER A 24 -3.91 43.13 -32.98
CA SER A 24 -5.31 43.04 -32.52
C SER A 24 -5.72 41.82 -31.68
N THR A 25 -4.78 41.05 -31.12
CA THR A 25 -5.05 39.89 -30.27
C THR A 25 -4.28 39.88 -28.95
N TRP A 26 -3.34 40.80 -28.72
CA TRP A 26 -2.50 40.81 -27.51
C TRP A 26 -2.44 42.20 -26.87
N SER A 27 -2.99 42.33 -25.66
CA SER A 27 -2.87 43.52 -24.83
C SER A 27 -1.49 43.56 -24.17
N PRO A 28 -0.61 44.54 -24.47
CA PRO A 28 0.67 44.63 -23.80
C PRO A 28 0.48 44.85 -22.30
N MET A 29 1.19 44.06 -21.50
CA MET A 29 1.30 44.27 -20.06
C MET A 29 2.39 45.30 -19.76
N VAL A 30 2.05 46.32 -19.00
CA VAL A 30 2.99 47.32 -18.48
C VAL A 30 2.87 47.38 -16.97
N LYS A 31 3.98 47.61 -16.29
CA LYS A 31 3.96 47.86 -14.85
C LYS A 31 3.48 49.29 -14.59
N GLU A 32 2.71 49.47 -13.53
CA GLU A 32 2.34 50.78 -13.03
C GLU A 32 3.58 51.65 -12.79
N ASN A 33 3.50 52.90 -13.24
CA ASN A 33 4.58 53.89 -13.26
C ASN A 33 5.80 53.57 -14.15
N ASP A 34 5.72 52.53 -14.98
CA ASP A 34 6.73 52.28 -16.02
C ASP A 34 6.31 52.94 -17.35
N SER A 35 7.28 53.08 -18.26
CA SER A 35 7.08 53.68 -19.57
C SER A 35 6.81 52.64 -20.68
N ILE A 36 5.92 52.94 -21.62
CA ILE A 36 5.69 52.16 -22.85
C ILE A 36 5.51 53.09 -24.05
N SER A 37 5.93 52.65 -25.24
CA SER A 37 5.77 53.41 -26.48
C SER A 37 4.85 52.67 -27.44
N LEU A 38 3.83 53.36 -27.93
CA LEU A 38 2.90 52.95 -28.96
C LEU A 38 3.27 53.69 -30.24
N ASN A 39 3.08 53.04 -31.39
CA ASN A 39 3.31 53.69 -32.68
C ASN A 39 2.29 53.22 -33.72
N CYS A 40 1.98 54.10 -34.66
CA CYS A 40 1.16 53.78 -35.81
C CYS A 40 1.53 54.68 -36.99
N THR A 41 1.40 54.15 -38.19
CA THR A 41 1.65 54.88 -39.43
C THR A 41 0.42 55.70 -39.84
N ALA A 42 0.62 57.02 -39.99
CA ALA A 42 -0.36 57.99 -40.47
C ALA A 42 -0.17 58.29 -41.96
N GLN A 43 -0.16 57.24 -42.79
CA GLN A 43 0.24 57.36 -44.20
C GLN A 43 -0.68 58.35 -44.94
N MET A 44 -0.08 59.37 -45.56
CA MET A 44 -0.78 60.45 -46.30
C MET A 44 -1.81 61.27 -45.51
N ALA A 45 -1.85 61.16 -44.17
CA ALA A 45 -2.77 61.93 -43.35
C ALA A 45 -2.35 63.40 -43.23
N LYS A 46 -3.28 64.34 -43.05
CA LYS A 46 -2.94 65.72 -42.64
C LYS A 46 -2.68 65.80 -41.14
N LYS A 47 -3.45 65.03 -40.38
CA LYS A 47 -3.46 64.97 -38.91
C LYS A 47 -3.53 63.52 -38.46
N SER A 48 -2.78 63.19 -37.41
CA SER A 48 -2.96 61.92 -36.68
C SER A 48 -3.12 62.18 -35.20
N SER A 49 -3.89 61.36 -34.51
CA SER A 49 -4.13 61.53 -33.07
C SER A 49 -4.29 60.22 -32.34
N TRP A 50 -3.85 60.20 -31.08
CA TRP A 50 -4.13 59.13 -30.14
C TRP A 50 -5.17 59.59 -29.14
N LYS A 51 -6.16 58.73 -28.86
CA LYS A 51 -7.19 58.95 -27.84
C LYS A 51 -7.16 57.84 -26.81
N LEU A 52 -7.35 58.18 -25.54
CA LEU A 52 -7.59 57.25 -24.44
C LEU A 52 -9.09 57.27 -24.11
N GLU A 53 -9.80 56.16 -24.35
CA GLU A 53 -11.24 55.99 -24.04
C GLU A 53 -12.16 57.15 -24.50
N ASN A 54 -11.78 57.89 -25.55
CA ASN A 54 -12.40 59.08 -26.17
C ASN A 54 -11.77 60.45 -25.84
N LYS A 55 -10.83 60.54 -24.91
CA LYS A 55 -10.07 61.77 -24.63
C LYS A 55 -8.86 61.87 -25.55
N GLU A 56 -8.74 62.95 -26.32
CA GLU A 56 -7.58 63.20 -27.17
C GLU A 56 -6.33 63.46 -26.32
N ILE A 57 -5.30 62.64 -26.52
CA ILE A 57 -4.06 62.67 -25.73
C ILE A 57 -2.92 63.31 -26.50
N SER A 58 -2.77 62.94 -27.77
CA SER A 58 -1.79 63.56 -28.66
C SER A 58 -2.36 63.75 -30.05
N THR A 59 -1.91 64.83 -30.70
CA THR A 59 -2.22 65.13 -32.09
C THR A 59 -0.98 65.65 -32.79
N CYS A 60 -0.59 65.01 -33.89
CA CYS A 60 0.53 65.41 -34.72
C CYS A 60 0.04 65.86 -36.10
N PHE A 61 0.71 66.87 -36.67
CA PHE A 61 0.42 67.41 -37.99
C PHE A 61 1.58 67.14 -38.95
N ASN A 62 1.33 66.39 -40.02
CA ASN A 62 2.36 66.02 -40.99
C ASN A 62 2.99 67.24 -41.67
N SER A 63 2.24 68.33 -41.86
CA SER A 63 2.74 69.57 -42.49
C SER A 63 3.81 70.31 -41.68
N SER A 64 3.81 70.17 -40.35
CA SER A 64 4.72 70.90 -39.45
C SER A 64 5.65 69.98 -38.66
N SER A 65 5.47 68.66 -38.77
CA SER A 65 6.16 67.67 -37.93
C SER A 65 6.05 67.98 -36.42
N SER A 66 5.00 68.69 -36.01
CA SER A 66 4.77 69.11 -34.63
C SER A 66 3.66 68.27 -34.01
N CYS A 67 3.79 68.02 -32.70
CA CYS A 67 2.83 67.25 -31.93
C CYS A 67 2.38 68.06 -30.71
N ASN A 68 1.07 68.16 -30.54
CA ASN A 68 0.44 68.66 -29.34
C ASN A 68 0.09 67.48 -28.44
N VAL A 69 0.40 67.59 -27.15
CA VAL A 69 0.19 66.51 -26.18
C VAL A 69 -0.50 67.09 -24.94
N THR A 70 -1.55 66.42 -24.48
CA THR A 70 -2.20 66.72 -23.21
C THR A 70 -1.40 66.10 -22.07
N ASN A 71 -1.20 66.84 -20.98
CA ASN A 71 -0.45 66.38 -19.80
C ASN A 71 0.95 65.83 -20.16
N LYS A 72 1.88 66.77 -20.44
CA LYS A 72 3.25 66.47 -20.88
C LYS A 72 4.09 65.71 -19.85
N ASP A 73 3.66 65.67 -18.59
CA ASP A 73 4.33 64.91 -17.54
C ASP A 73 4.10 63.40 -17.72
N VAL A 74 2.92 63.02 -18.24
CA VAL A 74 2.51 61.61 -18.42
C VAL A 74 2.73 61.11 -19.84
N PHE A 75 2.58 61.98 -20.85
CA PHE A 75 2.67 61.59 -22.25
C PHE A 75 3.69 62.43 -23.01
N THR A 76 4.40 61.78 -23.94
CA THR A 76 5.18 62.46 -24.97
C THR A 76 4.81 61.90 -26.34
N ALA A 77 4.85 62.74 -27.37
CA ALA A 77 4.55 62.30 -28.73
C ALA A 77 5.54 62.90 -29.71
N SER A 78 5.85 62.12 -30.74
CA SER A 78 6.69 62.54 -31.85
C SER A 78 6.18 61.96 -33.16
N LEU A 79 6.50 62.63 -34.25
CA LEU A 79 6.15 62.21 -35.59
C LEU A 79 7.45 62.09 -36.40
N ASN A 80 7.75 60.90 -36.89
CA ASN A 80 8.95 60.63 -37.68
C ASN A 80 8.59 59.73 -38.86
N ASN A 81 8.89 60.17 -40.09
CA ASN A 81 8.58 59.45 -41.32
C ASN A 81 7.13 58.92 -41.38
N GLU A 82 6.15 59.80 -41.12
CA GLU A 82 4.71 59.49 -41.06
C GLU A 82 4.30 58.53 -39.93
N ILE A 83 5.21 58.12 -39.04
CA ILE A 83 4.90 57.30 -37.87
C ILE A 83 4.70 58.20 -36.66
N HIS A 84 3.51 58.14 -36.07
CA HIS A 84 3.17 58.85 -34.85
C HIS A 84 3.48 57.96 -33.65
N TYR A 85 4.53 58.30 -32.92
CA TYR A 85 4.92 57.66 -31.67
C TYR A 85 4.24 58.37 -30.50
N LEU A 86 3.54 57.60 -29.67
CA LEU A 86 3.05 58.02 -28.36
C LEU A 86 3.83 57.25 -27.30
N THR A 87 4.57 57.96 -26.46
CA THR A 87 5.22 57.37 -25.29
C THR A 87 4.44 57.76 -24.05
N ILE A 88 3.96 56.74 -23.35
CA ILE A 88 3.40 56.82 -22.01
C ILE A 88 4.59 56.76 -21.07
N ASN A 89 4.88 57.85 -20.37
CA ASN A 89 6.02 57.95 -19.45
C ASN A 89 5.70 57.34 -18.08
N ASP A 90 4.43 57.43 -17.67
CA ASP A 90 3.93 57.03 -16.37
C ASP A 90 2.60 56.28 -16.57
N ALA A 91 2.64 54.95 -16.63
CA ALA A 91 1.45 54.13 -16.86
C ALA A 91 0.53 54.12 -15.62
N GLN A 92 -0.70 54.60 -15.78
CA GLN A 92 -1.69 54.71 -14.70
C GLN A 92 -2.78 53.64 -14.82
N ARG A 93 -3.35 53.22 -13.69
CA ARG A 93 -4.27 52.07 -13.60
C ARG A 93 -5.58 52.22 -14.38
N ASP A 94 -6.00 53.45 -14.61
CA ASP A 94 -7.20 53.82 -15.38
C ASP A 94 -6.94 53.81 -16.89
N PHE A 95 -5.71 53.57 -17.35
CA PHE A 95 -5.41 53.47 -18.77
C PHE A 95 -5.87 52.12 -19.32
N LYS A 96 -6.93 52.14 -20.14
CA LYS A 96 -7.48 50.94 -20.79
C LYS A 96 -7.20 50.94 -22.29
N THR A 97 -7.98 51.67 -23.08
CA THR A 97 -7.92 51.57 -24.56
C THR A 97 -7.35 52.83 -25.19
N PHE A 98 -6.21 52.68 -25.88
CA PHE A 98 -5.63 53.69 -26.76
C PHE A 98 -6.06 53.44 -28.21
N THR A 99 -6.72 54.42 -28.80
CA THR A 99 -7.22 54.35 -30.17
C THR A 99 -6.49 55.36 -31.05
N PHE A 100 -6.01 54.91 -32.20
CA PHE A 100 -5.39 55.78 -33.19
C PHE A 100 -6.40 56.29 -34.23
N PHE A 101 -6.26 57.55 -34.60
CA PHE A 101 -7.04 58.19 -35.66
C PHE A 101 -6.13 58.86 -36.67
N SER A 102 -6.46 58.68 -37.95
CA SER A 102 -5.82 59.32 -39.10
C SER A 102 -6.86 60.15 -39.83
N ASP A 103 -6.68 61.48 -39.90
CA ASP A 103 -7.68 62.44 -40.41
C ASP A 103 -9.09 62.21 -39.83
N ASP A 104 -9.13 62.02 -38.50
CA ASP A 104 -10.34 61.76 -37.71
C ASP A 104 -11.06 60.42 -38.04
N VAL A 105 -10.44 59.56 -38.86
CA VAL A 105 -10.89 58.18 -39.09
C VAL A 105 -10.15 57.22 -38.15
N LYS A 106 -10.90 56.38 -37.43
CA LYS A 106 -10.33 55.36 -36.53
C LYS A 106 -9.57 54.31 -37.35
N VAL A 107 -8.32 54.03 -36.93
CA VAL A 107 -7.50 52.96 -37.51
C VAL A 107 -7.50 51.77 -36.55
N GLU A 108 -8.40 50.82 -36.79
CA GLU A 108 -8.61 49.66 -35.91
C GLU A 108 -7.32 48.85 -35.69
N ALA A 109 -6.50 48.68 -36.73
CA ALA A 109 -5.24 47.94 -36.66
C ALA A 109 -4.20 48.53 -35.69
N CYS A 110 -4.39 49.78 -35.26
CA CYS A 110 -3.52 50.49 -34.32
C CYS A 110 -4.21 50.79 -32.98
N SER A 111 -5.39 50.21 -32.74
CA SER A 111 -6.02 50.31 -31.42
C SER A 111 -5.35 49.31 -30.47
N CYS A 112 -5.07 49.74 -29.25
CA CYS A 112 -4.34 48.98 -28.26
C CYS A 112 -5.02 49.04 -26.90
N ASP A 113 -5.36 47.87 -26.36
CA ASP A 113 -5.79 47.71 -24.98
C ASP A 113 -4.56 47.49 -24.10
N LEU A 114 -4.27 48.42 -23.20
CA LEU A 114 -3.15 48.38 -22.29
C LEU A 114 -3.56 47.67 -20.99
N CYS A 115 -2.75 46.70 -20.57
CA CYS A 115 -2.91 46.04 -19.29
C CYS A 115 -1.91 46.62 -18.29
N VAL A 116 -2.34 47.58 -17.47
CA VAL A 116 -1.51 48.14 -16.40
C VAL A 116 -1.58 47.24 -15.17
N THR A 117 -0.41 46.85 -14.65
CA THR A 117 -0.30 45.88 -13.56
C THR A 117 0.60 46.38 -12.45
N SER A 118 0.35 45.96 -11.22
CA SER A 118 1.29 46.17 -10.12
C SER A 118 1.87 44.82 -9.70
N LYS A 119 3.19 44.77 -9.47
CA LYS A 119 3.87 43.56 -8.97
C LYS A 119 3.20 43.07 -7.68
N PRO A 120 2.88 41.77 -7.54
CA PRO A 120 2.28 41.25 -6.33
C PRO A 120 3.20 41.46 -5.13
N ALA A 121 2.63 41.71 -3.96
CA ALA A 121 3.37 41.65 -2.70
C ALA A 121 3.97 40.25 -2.52
N LYS A 122 5.06 40.15 -1.74
CA LYS A 122 5.70 38.87 -1.43
C LYS A 122 4.66 37.89 -0.88
N PRO A 123 4.44 36.73 -1.53
CA PRO A 123 3.42 35.79 -1.08
C PRO A 123 3.78 35.20 0.29
N THR A 124 2.76 34.86 1.05
CA THR A 124 2.85 34.12 2.31
C THR A 124 2.13 32.79 2.16
N CYS A 125 2.83 31.69 2.42
CA CYS A 125 2.29 30.35 2.31
C CYS A 125 2.08 29.72 3.69
N GLN A 126 0.98 29.00 3.84
CA GLN A 126 0.74 28.13 4.98
C GLN A 126 1.55 26.83 4.85
N MET A 127 1.73 26.12 5.96
CA MET A 127 2.35 24.79 5.94
C MET A 127 1.50 23.85 5.07
N PRO A 128 2.09 23.10 4.11
CA PRO A 128 1.41 22.08 3.35
C PRO A 128 0.77 21.06 4.27
N THR A 129 -0.43 20.66 3.92
CA THR A 129 -1.19 19.68 4.70
C THR A 129 -1.67 18.58 3.78
N LEU A 130 -1.66 17.35 4.28
CA LEU A 130 -2.32 16.25 3.60
C LEU A 130 -3.82 16.49 3.65
N ASP A 131 -4.51 16.13 2.57
CA ASP A 131 -5.95 16.10 2.56
C ASP A 131 -6.49 15.02 3.52
N LYS A 132 -7.81 15.04 3.76
CA LYS A 132 -8.43 14.10 4.70
C LYS A 132 -8.25 12.63 4.31
N ARG A 133 -8.06 12.35 3.02
CA ARG A 133 -7.86 10.98 2.49
C ARG A 133 -6.39 10.61 2.37
N ASN A 134 -5.47 11.52 2.66
CA ASN A 134 -4.03 11.37 2.44
C ASN A 134 -3.68 10.94 1.00
N THR A 135 -4.42 11.45 0.02
CA THR A 135 -4.21 11.25 -1.42
C THR A 135 -3.56 12.45 -2.08
N SER A 136 -3.72 13.65 -1.50
CA SER A 136 -3.14 14.86 -2.06
C SER A 136 -2.46 15.73 -1.01
N LEU A 137 -1.49 16.52 -1.47
CA LEU A 137 -0.85 17.58 -0.69
C LEU A 137 -1.48 18.92 -1.05
N ASN A 138 -2.04 19.61 -0.05
CA ASN A 138 -2.67 20.91 -0.19
C ASN A 138 -1.72 22.02 0.25
N ILE A 139 -1.53 23.02 -0.61
CA ILE A 139 -0.74 24.21 -0.35
C ILE A 139 -1.64 25.43 -0.53
N VAL A 140 -1.64 26.32 0.46
CA VAL A 140 -2.40 27.57 0.42
C VAL A 140 -1.44 28.74 0.56
N CYS A 141 -1.43 29.62 -0.43
CA CYS A 141 -0.62 30.83 -0.42
C CYS A 141 -1.48 32.04 -0.70
N GLU A 142 -1.09 33.19 -0.16
CA GLU A 142 -1.78 34.46 -0.35
C GLU A 142 -0.77 35.56 -0.70
N THR A 143 -1.14 36.44 -1.61
CA THR A 143 -0.52 37.76 -1.75
C THR A 143 -1.51 38.82 -1.27
N SER A 144 -1.06 39.72 -0.41
CA SER A 144 -1.91 40.74 0.22
C SER A 144 -2.27 41.90 -0.70
N SER A 145 -1.54 42.07 -1.81
CA SER A 145 -1.69 43.22 -2.70
C SER A 145 -1.17 42.92 -4.09
N VAL A 146 -2.04 43.01 -5.10
CA VAL A 146 -1.71 42.96 -6.53
C VAL A 146 -2.75 43.76 -7.32
N TYR A 147 -2.44 44.12 -8.56
CA TYR A 147 -3.37 44.80 -9.47
C TYR A 147 -3.16 44.31 -10.93
N PRO A 148 -4.24 44.16 -11.71
CA PRO A 148 -5.65 44.15 -11.28
C PRO A 148 -6.06 42.81 -10.62
N ASP A 149 -5.35 41.73 -10.97
CA ASP A 149 -5.54 40.40 -10.44
C ASP A 149 -4.22 39.60 -10.53
N ALA A 150 -4.21 38.35 -10.06
CA ALA A 150 -3.06 37.45 -10.20
C ALA A 150 -3.44 36.01 -10.47
N VAL A 151 -2.57 35.33 -11.21
CA VAL A 151 -2.53 33.87 -11.32
C VAL A 151 -1.33 33.34 -10.54
N CYS A 152 -1.47 32.13 -10.01
CA CYS A 152 -0.39 31.45 -9.31
C CYS A 152 0.07 30.20 -10.05
N SER A 153 1.34 29.83 -9.86
CA SER A 153 1.90 28.58 -10.33
C SER A 153 2.78 27.93 -9.26
N LEU A 154 2.98 26.62 -9.42
CA LEU A 154 3.82 25.80 -8.55
C LEU A 154 4.98 25.23 -9.37
N SER A 155 6.19 25.29 -8.80
CA SER A 155 7.36 24.60 -9.34
C SER A 155 8.18 23.96 -8.23
N HIS A 156 8.97 22.94 -8.58
CA HIS A 156 10.02 22.46 -7.69
C HIS A 156 11.06 23.56 -7.48
N PHE A 157 11.38 23.86 -6.22
CA PHE A 157 12.32 24.94 -5.90
C PHE A 157 13.73 24.68 -6.45
N LYS A 158 14.23 23.44 -6.35
CA LYS A 158 15.59 23.08 -6.78
C LYS A 158 15.75 22.99 -8.31
N THR A 159 14.77 22.40 -8.99
CA THR A 159 14.87 22.11 -10.43
C THR A 159 14.17 23.15 -11.31
N GLY A 160 13.26 23.95 -10.74
CA GLY A 160 12.43 24.90 -11.47
C GLY A 160 11.36 24.25 -12.35
N VAL A 161 11.22 22.92 -12.30
CA VAL A 161 10.23 22.18 -13.09
C VAL A 161 8.83 22.52 -12.57
N ALA A 162 7.96 22.95 -13.47
CA ALA A 162 6.56 23.27 -13.15
C ALA A 162 5.78 22.00 -12.82
N PHE A 163 4.88 22.11 -11.84
CA PHE A 163 3.95 21.05 -11.52
C PHE A 163 2.62 21.24 -12.26
N HIS A 164 2.11 20.14 -12.80
CA HIS A 164 0.74 20.08 -13.32
C HIS A 164 -0.22 19.69 -12.19
N GLY A 165 -0.34 20.56 -11.19
CA GLY A 165 -1.32 20.41 -10.11
C GLY A 165 -2.65 21.08 -10.44
N ASN A 166 -3.70 20.75 -9.69
CA ASN A 166 -4.94 21.53 -9.73
C ASN A 166 -4.71 22.83 -8.96
N VAL A 167 -4.72 23.94 -9.67
CA VAL A 167 -4.51 25.28 -9.12
C VAL A 167 -5.80 26.08 -9.21
N TRP A 168 -6.23 26.61 -8.08
CA TRP A 168 -7.42 27.45 -7.95
C TRP A 168 -7.05 28.78 -7.31
N THR A 169 -7.48 29.88 -7.91
CA THR A 169 -7.31 31.22 -7.35
C THR A 169 -8.63 31.79 -6.85
N ALA A 170 -8.58 32.53 -5.75
CA ALA A 170 -9.70 33.28 -5.22
C ALA A 170 -9.24 34.71 -4.93
N THR A 171 -9.91 35.68 -5.55
CA THR A 171 -9.57 37.10 -5.43
C THR A 171 -10.54 37.79 -4.49
N ASN A 172 -10.02 38.53 -3.53
CA ASN A 172 -10.80 39.35 -2.61
C ASN A 172 -10.60 40.83 -2.94
N ARG A 173 -11.70 41.50 -3.29
CA ARG A 173 -11.73 42.93 -3.63
C ARG A 173 -12.45 43.70 -2.53
N SER A 174 -11.70 44.43 -1.71
CA SER A 174 -12.25 45.27 -0.63
C SER A 174 -12.28 46.76 -0.97
N GLY A 175 -11.92 47.16 -2.19
CA GLY A 175 -11.84 48.56 -2.65
C GLY A 175 -12.50 48.81 -4.01
N GLY A 176 -12.29 50.01 -4.54
CA GLY A 176 -12.77 50.39 -5.89
C GLY A 176 -12.05 49.63 -7.01
N GLU A 177 -12.48 49.85 -8.26
CA GLU A 177 -11.97 49.13 -9.45
C GLU A 177 -10.45 49.22 -9.63
N LEU A 178 -9.84 50.35 -9.23
CA LEU A 178 -8.40 50.61 -9.34
C LEU A 178 -7.60 50.22 -8.08
N ALA A 179 -8.27 49.67 -7.05
CA ALA A 179 -7.60 49.30 -5.81
C ALA A 179 -6.80 48.01 -5.96
N ASN A 180 -5.78 47.84 -5.12
CA ASN A 180 -5.12 46.55 -5.00
C ASN A 180 -6.08 45.51 -4.43
N VAL A 181 -5.90 44.27 -4.86
CA VAL A 181 -6.68 43.11 -4.42
C VAL A 181 -5.77 42.14 -3.67
N SER A 182 -6.35 41.32 -2.79
CA SER A 182 -5.64 40.15 -2.25
C SER A 182 -6.03 38.91 -3.04
N VAL A 183 -5.07 38.05 -3.33
CA VAL A 183 -5.30 36.82 -4.10
C VAL A 183 -4.80 35.63 -3.28
N LYS A 184 -5.70 34.68 -3.05
CA LYS A 184 -5.42 33.39 -2.46
C LYS A 184 -5.32 32.33 -3.54
N CYS A 185 -4.34 31.46 -3.38
CA CYS A 185 -4.07 30.33 -4.26
C CYS A 185 -4.19 29.04 -3.46
N PHE A 186 -4.97 28.10 -3.98
CA PHE A 186 -5.15 26.75 -3.44
C PHE A 186 -4.59 25.77 -4.46
N ILE A 187 -3.56 25.02 -4.06
CA ILE A 187 -2.85 24.10 -4.93
C ILE A 187 -2.98 22.70 -4.33
N SER A 188 -3.46 21.75 -5.12
CA SER A 188 -3.54 20.34 -4.75
C SER A 188 -2.65 19.52 -5.69
N ILE A 189 -1.69 18.80 -5.10
CA ILE A 189 -0.75 17.91 -5.80
C ILE A 189 -1.15 16.47 -5.48
N ASP A 190 -1.24 15.60 -6.48
CA ASP A 190 -1.45 14.16 -6.23
C ASP A 190 -0.16 13.55 -5.64
N LEU A 191 -0.30 12.78 -4.56
CA LEU A 191 0.85 12.14 -3.92
C LEU A 191 1.45 11.02 -4.77
N GLN A 192 0.71 10.49 -5.76
CA GLN A 192 1.24 9.56 -6.76
C GLN A 192 2.26 10.22 -7.70
N ASP A 193 2.25 11.54 -7.82
CA ASP A 193 3.24 12.26 -8.64
C ASP A 193 4.53 12.54 -7.87
N LEU A 194 4.55 12.23 -6.56
CA LEU A 194 5.67 12.52 -5.67
C LEU A 194 6.42 11.25 -5.27
N SER A 195 7.73 11.42 -5.08
CA SER A 195 8.63 10.38 -4.58
C SER A 195 8.89 10.59 -3.08
N PRO A 196 9.26 9.53 -2.33
CA PRO A 196 9.67 9.67 -0.94
C PRO A 196 11.00 10.43 -0.85
N SER A 197 10.92 11.72 -0.56
CA SER A 197 12.06 12.61 -0.44
C SER A 197 11.71 13.86 0.40
N GLU A 198 12.70 14.72 0.65
CA GLU A 198 12.43 16.07 1.15
C GLU A 198 12.03 16.98 -0.01
N GLU A 199 10.74 17.28 -0.09
CA GLU A 199 10.19 18.10 -1.16
C GLU A 199 10.26 19.59 -0.80
N SER A 200 10.64 20.38 -1.82
CA SER A 200 10.75 21.84 -1.75
C SER A 200 9.97 22.46 -2.90
N PHE A 201 9.04 23.35 -2.57
CA PHE A 201 8.16 23.99 -3.53
C PHE A 201 8.41 25.49 -3.60
N ARG A 202 8.26 26.04 -4.79
CA ARG A 202 8.18 27.48 -5.03
C ARG A 202 6.81 27.81 -5.58
N VAL A 203 6.11 28.74 -4.93
CA VAL A 203 4.85 29.29 -5.40
C VAL A 203 5.10 30.68 -5.94
N SER A 204 4.69 30.89 -7.18
CA SER A 204 4.91 32.13 -7.94
C SER A 204 3.57 32.79 -8.21
N PHE A 205 3.44 34.08 -7.94
CA PHE A 205 2.29 34.89 -8.31
C PHE A 205 2.68 35.85 -9.42
N SER A 206 1.91 35.85 -10.52
CA SER A 206 2.09 36.78 -11.64
C SER A 206 0.82 37.61 -11.81
N PRO A 207 0.94 38.94 -11.97
CA PRO A 207 -0.23 39.77 -12.19
C PRO A 207 -0.81 39.46 -13.57
N THR A 208 -2.13 39.63 -13.73
CA THR A 208 -2.79 39.48 -15.03
C THR A 208 -4.02 40.35 -15.15
N CYS A 209 -4.32 40.81 -16.36
CA CYS A 209 -5.63 41.38 -16.72
C CYS A 209 -6.59 40.34 -17.29
N ASN A 210 -6.10 39.15 -17.65
CA ASN A 210 -6.89 38.04 -18.17
C ASN A 210 -6.49 36.75 -17.49
N LEU A 211 -7.37 36.25 -16.61
CA LEU A 211 -7.17 35.01 -15.87
C LEU A 211 -7.00 33.77 -16.78
N ASN A 212 -7.45 33.85 -18.04
CA ASN A 212 -7.40 32.75 -19.00
C ASN A 212 -6.14 32.73 -19.87
N ASP A 213 -5.34 33.80 -19.86
CA ASP A 213 -4.23 33.97 -20.82
C ASP A 213 -2.96 33.22 -20.39
N GLY A 214 -2.86 32.80 -19.12
CA GLY A 214 -1.77 31.97 -18.61
C GLY A 214 -0.36 32.57 -18.82
N THR A 215 -0.26 33.86 -19.14
CA THR A 215 0.98 34.53 -19.51
C THR A 215 1.76 34.92 -18.25
N PHE A 216 2.87 34.23 -18.02
CA PHE A 216 3.77 34.48 -16.88
C PHE A 216 4.88 35.46 -17.29
N ASN A 217 4.77 36.72 -16.89
CA ASN A 217 5.89 37.66 -16.98
C ASN A 217 6.77 37.58 -15.74
N LYS A 218 7.92 36.91 -15.87
CA LYS A 218 8.87 36.64 -14.77
C LYS A 218 9.34 37.91 -14.04
N ASP A 219 9.47 39.03 -14.74
CA ASP A 219 9.94 40.29 -14.14
C ASP A 219 8.89 40.91 -13.20
N LEU A 220 7.62 40.62 -13.46
CA LEU A 220 6.47 41.05 -12.67
C LEU A 220 6.02 40.01 -11.64
N THR A 221 6.67 38.85 -11.60
CA THR A 221 6.35 37.76 -10.67
C THR A 221 6.93 38.02 -9.28
N SER A 222 6.18 37.61 -8.26
CA SER A 222 6.66 37.51 -6.89
C SER A 222 6.60 36.08 -6.41
N ASP A 223 7.72 35.61 -5.86
CA ASP A 223 7.89 34.23 -5.45
C ASP A 223 7.87 34.09 -3.93
N SER A 224 7.37 32.94 -3.47
CA SER A 224 7.59 32.45 -2.12
C SER A 224 8.18 31.05 -2.18
N ASP A 225 9.35 30.90 -1.57
CA ASP A 225 9.97 29.61 -1.36
C ASP A 225 9.40 29.00 -0.09
N PHE A 226 8.99 27.75 -0.17
CA PHE A 226 8.43 27.06 0.97
C PHE A 226 9.54 26.62 1.95
N SER A 227 9.36 26.97 3.22
CA SER A 227 10.21 26.56 4.34
C SER A 227 9.36 26.43 5.60
N PRO A 228 9.43 25.31 6.34
CA PRO A 228 10.37 24.18 6.23
C PRO A 228 10.02 23.18 5.11
N LEU A 229 10.93 22.25 4.78
CA LEU A 229 10.68 21.19 3.78
C LEU A 229 9.61 20.20 4.26
N ILE A 230 8.84 19.60 3.34
CA ILE A 230 7.98 18.46 3.68
C ILE A 230 8.74 17.16 3.42
N THR A 231 8.87 16.33 4.44
CA THR A 231 9.53 15.02 4.31
C THR A 231 8.50 13.96 3.98
N LEU A 232 8.53 13.45 2.76
CA LEU A 232 7.76 12.28 2.33
C LEU A 232 8.57 11.02 2.59
N LYS A 233 7.97 10.03 3.26
CA LYS A 233 8.64 8.82 3.71
C LYS A 233 7.75 7.61 3.50
N LEU A 234 8.32 6.53 2.97
CA LEU A 234 7.62 5.25 2.87
C LEU A 234 7.40 4.63 4.26
N PRO A 235 6.30 3.88 4.45
CA PRO A 235 6.12 3.06 5.64
C PRO A 235 7.18 1.96 5.68
N THR A 236 7.52 1.50 6.87
CA THR A 236 8.41 0.35 7.07
C THR A 236 7.72 -0.69 7.93
N VAL A 237 7.85 -1.96 7.58
CA VAL A 237 7.30 -3.07 8.36
C VAL A 237 8.17 -3.37 9.59
N SER A 238 7.53 -3.82 10.66
CA SER A 238 8.19 -4.34 11.86
C SER A 238 8.61 -5.80 11.67
N PRO A 239 9.61 -6.29 12.43
CA PRO A 239 9.87 -7.73 12.54
C PRO A 239 8.58 -8.51 12.80
N LEU A 240 8.45 -9.68 12.17
CA LEU A 240 7.23 -10.47 12.23
C LEU A 240 6.89 -10.90 13.65
N ASN A 241 5.62 -10.74 14.01
CA ASN A 241 5.07 -11.28 15.24
C ASN A 241 4.16 -12.48 14.90
N CYS A 242 4.71 -13.68 15.04
CA CYS A 242 4.05 -14.94 14.72
C CYS A 242 3.97 -15.80 15.98
N THR A 243 2.80 -16.37 16.27
CA THR A 243 2.58 -17.18 17.47
C THR A 243 3.33 -18.51 17.46
N ASP A 244 3.74 -18.98 16.28
CA ASP A 244 4.27 -20.33 16.07
C ASP A 244 5.51 -20.32 15.15
N SER A 245 6.40 -19.34 15.37
CA SER A 245 7.45 -18.94 14.42
C SER A 245 8.50 -20.02 14.06
N GLU A 246 8.50 -21.17 14.73
CA GLU A 246 9.51 -22.20 14.48
C GLU A 246 8.93 -23.51 13.91
N TYR A 247 7.82 -24.01 14.45
CA TYR A 247 7.20 -25.27 14.01
C TYR A 247 5.69 -25.31 14.34
N THR A 248 4.86 -25.44 13.30
CA THR A 248 3.40 -25.61 13.43
C THR A 248 3.00 -27.06 13.16
N PRO A 249 2.24 -27.75 14.03
CA PRO A 249 1.75 -29.09 13.73
C PRO A 249 0.88 -29.09 12.47
N ILE A 250 1.02 -30.10 11.61
CA ILE A 250 0.12 -30.26 10.47
C ILE A 250 -1.32 -30.44 10.98
N GLY A 251 -2.27 -29.73 10.37
CA GLY A 251 -3.67 -29.63 10.83
C GLY A 251 -3.96 -28.43 11.74
N SER A 252 -2.93 -27.78 12.29
CA SER A 252 -3.06 -26.50 13.00
C SER A 252 -2.94 -25.31 12.03
N MET A 253 -3.36 -24.13 12.50
CA MET A 253 -3.29 -22.89 11.75
C MET A 253 -2.20 -21.99 12.32
N ALA A 254 -1.19 -21.66 11.50
CA ALA A 254 -0.19 -20.66 11.81
C ALA A 254 -0.80 -19.26 11.65
N THR A 255 -0.59 -18.38 12.64
CA THR A 255 -1.05 -16.99 12.59
C THR A 255 0.14 -16.04 12.70
N CYS A 256 0.20 -15.07 11.79
CA CYS A 256 1.23 -14.03 11.77
C CYS A 256 0.62 -12.66 11.56
N ARG A 257 1.15 -11.68 12.29
CA ARG A 257 0.76 -10.28 12.13
C ARG A 257 1.83 -9.50 11.38
N CYS A 258 1.40 -8.74 10.39
CA CYS A 258 2.21 -7.81 9.61
C CYS A 258 1.88 -6.39 10.07
N GLU A 259 2.81 -5.77 10.77
CA GLU A 259 2.65 -4.42 11.34
C GLU A 259 3.71 -3.48 10.81
N LEU A 260 3.46 -2.18 10.94
CA LEU A 260 4.41 -1.13 10.59
C LEU A 260 5.26 -0.74 11.81
N SER A 261 6.57 -0.61 11.62
CA SER A 261 7.49 0.02 12.58
C SER A 261 7.48 1.53 12.45
N ASP A 262 7.26 2.03 11.24
CA ASP A 262 7.01 3.42 10.91
C ASP A 262 5.86 3.48 9.91
N VAL A 263 4.88 4.33 10.19
CA VAL A 263 3.69 4.49 9.34
C VAL A 263 3.97 5.24 8.05
N GLY A 264 5.12 5.92 7.95
CA GLY A 264 5.45 6.77 6.82
C GLY A 264 4.71 8.12 6.84
N ASN A 265 5.02 8.94 5.85
CA ASN A 265 4.35 10.22 5.59
C ASN A 265 4.18 10.40 4.07
N PRO A 266 2.96 10.34 3.51
CA PRO A 266 1.68 10.10 4.18
C PRO A 266 1.61 8.72 4.87
N PRO A 267 0.71 8.54 5.86
CA PRO A 267 0.55 7.27 6.54
C PRO A 267 0.05 6.16 5.60
N GLY A 268 0.76 5.04 5.58
CA GLY A 268 0.38 3.83 4.83
C GLY A 268 -0.19 2.70 5.68
N SER A 269 -0.24 1.51 5.08
CA SER A 269 -0.66 0.26 5.73
C SER A 269 0.35 -0.86 5.45
N ALA A 270 0.18 -2.03 6.05
CA ALA A 270 0.96 -3.22 5.76
C ALA A 270 0.02 -4.37 5.38
N ASN A 271 0.35 -5.06 4.29
CA ASN A 271 -0.44 -6.15 3.74
C ASN A 271 0.43 -7.38 3.45
N TRP A 272 -0.22 -8.54 3.45
CA TRP A 272 0.40 -9.81 3.14
C TRP A 272 0.22 -10.18 1.66
N TYR A 273 1.25 -10.73 1.06
CA TYR A 273 1.26 -11.14 -0.34
C TYR A 273 1.86 -12.55 -0.50
N THR A 274 1.42 -13.30 -1.50
CA THR A 274 2.07 -14.55 -1.92
C THR A 274 3.31 -14.27 -2.77
N ASP A 275 4.08 -15.32 -3.08
CA ASP A 275 5.18 -15.30 -4.07
C ASP A 275 4.80 -14.67 -5.42
N TYR A 276 3.53 -14.78 -5.83
CA TYR A 276 3.03 -14.26 -7.10
C TYR A 276 2.43 -12.85 -6.97
N GLY A 277 2.58 -12.20 -5.82
CA GLY A 277 2.07 -10.85 -5.57
C GLY A 277 0.56 -10.75 -5.33
N ARG A 278 -0.12 -11.88 -5.06
CA ARG A 278 -1.55 -11.85 -4.69
C ARG A 278 -1.69 -11.47 -3.22
N GLU A 279 -2.54 -10.48 -2.92
CA GLU A 279 -2.86 -10.10 -1.55
C GLU A 279 -3.58 -11.23 -0.80
N VAL A 280 -3.06 -11.59 0.38
CA VAL A 280 -3.50 -12.72 1.21
C VAL A 280 -3.42 -12.36 2.68
N GLY A 281 -4.42 -11.70 3.22
CA GLY A 281 -4.47 -11.35 4.63
C GLY A 281 -5.80 -10.74 5.00
N ILE A 282 -6.10 -10.71 6.29
CA ILE A 282 -7.28 -10.06 6.84
C ILE A 282 -6.84 -8.68 7.32
N PRO A 283 -7.34 -7.58 6.74
CA PRO A 283 -7.02 -6.23 7.18
C PRO A 283 -7.41 -6.01 8.66
N ASP A 284 -6.51 -5.40 9.42
CA ASP A 284 -6.71 -5.02 10.83
C ASP A 284 -6.14 -3.61 11.05
N GLY A 285 -6.93 -2.59 10.71
CA GLY A 285 -6.50 -1.19 10.72
C GLY A 285 -5.39 -0.91 9.69
N ARG A 286 -4.19 -0.56 10.17
CA ARG A 286 -2.99 -0.38 9.32
C ARG A 286 -2.11 -1.64 9.24
N SER A 287 -2.53 -2.70 9.91
CA SER A 287 -1.86 -4.00 9.92
C SER A 287 -2.68 -5.03 9.16
N SER A 288 -2.11 -6.21 8.96
CA SER A 288 -2.79 -7.33 8.33
C SER A 288 -2.44 -8.64 9.02
N ILE A 289 -3.44 -9.51 9.20
CA ILE A 289 -3.30 -10.82 9.85
C ILE A 289 -3.32 -11.90 8.78
N LEU A 290 -2.26 -12.69 8.73
CA LEU A 290 -2.16 -13.89 7.91
C LEU A 290 -2.53 -15.11 8.74
N LYS A 291 -3.37 -15.98 8.17
CA LYS A 291 -3.77 -17.28 8.71
C LYS A 291 -3.48 -18.35 7.67
N VAL A 292 -2.61 -19.31 8.00
CA VAL A 292 -2.15 -20.35 7.05
C VAL A 292 -2.28 -21.72 7.68
N SER A 293 -2.84 -22.67 6.95
CA SER A 293 -2.82 -24.09 7.27
C SER A 293 -1.94 -24.85 6.28
N PHE A 294 -1.49 -26.05 6.66
CA PHE A 294 -0.72 -26.92 5.77
C PHE A 294 -1.50 -27.29 4.51
N ASN A 295 -0.82 -27.28 3.35
CA ASN A 295 -1.36 -27.74 2.08
C ASN A 295 -0.37 -28.72 1.43
N ALA A 296 -0.80 -29.95 1.14
CA ALA A 296 0.06 -30.97 0.57
C ALA A 296 0.60 -30.61 -0.83
N SER A 297 -0.12 -29.77 -1.58
CA SER A 297 0.26 -29.28 -2.91
C SER A 297 1.33 -28.18 -2.87
N ASP A 298 1.46 -27.48 -1.74
CA ASP A 298 2.45 -26.42 -1.54
C ASP A 298 3.10 -26.58 -0.16
N ARG A 299 4.17 -27.38 -0.13
CA ARG A 299 4.84 -27.79 1.10
C ARG A 299 5.71 -26.70 1.72
N THR A 300 6.01 -25.65 0.95
CA THR A 300 6.90 -24.56 1.38
C THR A 300 6.32 -23.22 0.96
N PRO A 301 5.11 -22.87 1.44
CA PRO A 301 4.47 -21.64 1.04
C PRO A 301 5.28 -20.47 1.60
N ARG A 302 5.39 -19.40 0.82
CA ARG A 302 6.09 -18.17 1.20
C ARG A 302 5.14 -16.99 1.10
N PHE A 303 5.22 -16.16 2.12
CA PHE A 303 4.39 -14.97 2.26
C PHE A 303 5.27 -13.76 2.53
N TYR A 304 4.90 -12.61 2.01
CA TYR A 304 5.63 -11.37 2.17
C TYR A 304 4.73 -10.33 2.83
N CYS A 305 5.15 -9.87 3.99
CA CYS A 305 4.60 -8.68 4.63
C CYS A 305 5.23 -7.45 3.95
N ARG A 306 4.41 -6.65 3.26
CA ARG A 306 4.85 -5.47 2.49
C ARG A 306 4.15 -4.22 3.00
N PRO A 307 4.85 -3.07 3.11
CA PRO A 307 4.20 -1.80 3.31
C PRO A 307 3.51 -1.36 2.01
N VAL A 308 2.36 -0.71 2.16
CA VAL A 308 1.56 -0.13 1.08
C VAL A 308 1.47 1.38 1.33
N SER A 309 1.77 2.16 0.30
CA SER A 309 1.73 3.63 0.33
C SER A 309 1.12 4.16 -0.95
N ILE A 310 0.54 5.36 -0.88
CA ILE A 310 0.06 6.12 -2.04
C ILE A 310 1.22 6.74 -2.85
N LEU A 311 2.40 6.89 -2.22
CA LEU A 311 3.58 7.42 -2.91
C LEU A 311 4.01 6.45 -4.01
N ASN A 312 4.31 6.99 -5.19
CA ASN A 312 4.69 6.20 -6.35
C ASN A 312 6.10 5.62 -6.19
N THR A 313 6.17 4.38 -5.72
CA THR A 313 7.41 3.60 -5.68
C THR A 313 7.15 2.10 -5.78
N THR A 314 8.11 1.40 -6.37
CA THR A 314 8.15 -0.06 -6.56
C THR A 314 9.13 -0.76 -5.59
N SER A 315 9.31 -0.22 -4.37
CA SER A 315 10.41 -0.66 -3.50
C SER A 315 10.13 -1.98 -2.76
N ASP A 316 10.50 -3.10 -3.39
CA ASP A 316 10.59 -4.45 -2.82
C ASP A 316 11.55 -4.57 -1.60
N LYS A 317 12.34 -3.53 -1.31
CA LYS A 317 13.41 -3.57 -0.27
C LYS A 317 12.90 -3.50 1.16
N SER A 318 11.61 -3.25 1.36
CA SER A 318 10.99 -3.07 2.67
C SER A 318 10.10 -4.24 3.08
N GLN A 319 10.14 -5.37 2.37
CA GLN A 319 9.30 -6.52 2.70
C GLN A 319 10.00 -7.50 3.64
N ILE A 320 9.22 -8.20 4.46
CA ILE A 320 9.71 -9.30 5.29
C ILE A 320 9.03 -10.60 4.86
N MET A 321 9.83 -11.64 4.65
CA MET A 321 9.34 -12.96 4.28
C MET A 321 8.97 -13.77 5.52
N PHE A 322 7.80 -14.40 5.48
CA PHE A 322 7.37 -15.47 6.37
C PHE A 322 7.28 -16.78 5.61
N GLN A 323 7.91 -17.82 6.15
CA GLN A 323 7.82 -19.17 5.63
C GLN A 323 7.46 -20.10 6.78
N PRO A 324 6.18 -20.53 6.92
CA PRO A 324 5.80 -21.45 7.97
C PRO A 324 6.47 -22.80 7.77
N LYS A 325 6.94 -23.39 8.87
CA LYS A 325 7.46 -24.75 8.90
C LYS A 325 6.42 -25.65 9.56
N PHE A 326 5.91 -26.60 8.79
CA PHE A 326 4.97 -27.59 9.32
C PHE A 326 5.68 -28.88 9.68
N TYR A 327 5.33 -29.48 10.82
CA TYR A 327 5.88 -30.76 11.25
C TYR A 327 4.78 -31.79 11.48
N CYS A 328 5.11 -33.06 11.21
CA CYS A 328 4.27 -34.18 11.62
C CYS A 328 4.50 -34.43 13.12
N PRO A 329 3.46 -34.51 13.96
CA PRO A 329 3.62 -34.87 15.36
C PRO A 329 4.29 -36.26 15.51
N PRO A 330 4.91 -36.56 16.67
CA PRO A 330 5.52 -37.86 16.92
C PRO A 330 4.53 -38.99 16.67
N GLN A 331 4.97 -40.04 15.97
CA GLN A 331 4.13 -41.19 15.60
C GLN A 331 4.52 -42.42 16.42
N SER A 332 3.53 -43.03 17.05
CA SER A 332 3.65 -44.33 17.69
C SER A 332 3.66 -45.46 16.63
N PRO A 333 4.60 -46.42 16.72
CA PRO A 333 4.58 -47.58 15.82
C PRO A 333 3.34 -48.45 16.07
N PRO A 334 2.84 -49.16 15.05
CA PRO A 334 1.70 -50.07 15.23
C PRO A 334 2.04 -51.19 16.22
N VAL A 335 1.05 -51.61 17.01
CA VAL A 335 1.20 -52.70 17.98
C VAL A 335 0.38 -53.90 17.54
N PHE A 336 1.06 -55.06 17.43
CA PHE A 336 0.40 -56.32 17.17
C PHE A 336 -0.15 -56.96 18.45
N THR A 337 -1.35 -57.53 18.33
CA THR A 337 -1.93 -58.42 19.33
C THR A 337 -2.39 -59.68 18.62
N VAL A 338 -2.07 -60.83 19.18
CA VAL A 338 -2.41 -62.13 18.61
C VAL A 338 -3.27 -62.90 19.60
N THR A 339 -4.32 -63.56 19.11
CA THR A 339 -5.17 -64.46 19.90
C THR A 339 -4.93 -65.90 19.44
N ASN A 340 -4.88 -66.84 20.38
CA ASN A 340 -4.59 -68.27 20.19
C ASN A 340 -3.13 -68.59 19.80
N ALA A 341 -2.18 -67.67 20.06
CA ALA A 341 -0.75 -67.90 19.96
C ALA A 341 0.03 -66.88 20.82
N ASP A 342 1.29 -67.18 21.11
CA ASP A 342 2.20 -66.30 21.86
C ASP A 342 3.12 -65.52 20.93
N ILE A 343 3.41 -64.26 21.31
CA ILE A 343 4.38 -63.39 20.63
C ILE A 343 5.66 -63.35 21.46
N VAL A 344 6.80 -63.70 20.85
CA VAL A 344 8.14 -63.60 21.44
C VAL A 344 9.02 -62.82 20.48
N ASP A 345 9.52 -61.64 20.88
CA ASP A 345 10.46 -60.80 20.11
C ASP A 345 10.13 -60.71 18.61
N THR A 346 8.89 -60.29 18.31
CA THR A 346 8.29 -60.14 16.95
C THR A 346 7.99 -61.44 16.17
N LYS A 347 8.08 -62.60 16.83
CA LYS A 347 7.69 -63.89 16.25
C LYS A 347 6.41 -64.43 16.88
N VAL A 348 5.51 -64.95 16.05
CA VAL A 348 4.34 -65.70 16.49
C VAL A 348 4.67 -67.19 16.45
N LEU A 349 4.64 -67.81 17.62
CA LEU A 349 4.86 -69.25 17.75
C LEU A 349 3.54 -69.98 17.59
N VAL A 350 3.44 -70.81 16.55
CA VAL A 350 2.18 -71.49 16.20
C VAL A 350 2.36 -73.01 16.05
N THR A 351 1.35 -73.75 16.50
CA THR A 351 1.21 -75.20 16.26
C THR A 351 0.22 -75.46 15.13
N ARG A 352 0.35 -76.59 14.44
CA ARG A 352 -0.49 -76.96 13.28
C ARG A 352 -1.99 -76.92 13.61
N ASP A 353 -2.80 -76.59 12.60
CA ASP A 353 -4.26 -76.61 12.61
C ASP A 353 -4.96 -75.64 13.58
N VAL A 354 -4.25 -74.61 14.07
CA VAL A 354 -4.83 -73.51 14.86
C VAL A 354 -5.24 -72.34 13.96
N ASN A 355 -6.34 -71.67 14.29
CA ASN A 355 -6.71 -70.39 13.69
C ASN A 355 -6.20 -69.26 14.58
N VAL A 356 -5.30 -68.44 14.03
CA VAL A 356 -4.64 -67.36 14.74
C VAL A 356 -5.22 -66.03 14.30
N LYS A 357 -5.79 -65.27 15.23
CA LYS A 357 -6.29 -63.92 14.94
C LYS A 357 -5.16 -62.93 15.16
N VAL A 358 -4.68 -62.31 14.08
CA VAL A 358 -3.72 -61.21 14.10
C VAL A 358 -4.48 -59.91 14.09
N SER A 359 -4.26 -59.07 15.10
CA SER A 359 -4.83 -57.74 15.19
C SER A 359 -3.71 -56.70 15.26
N CYS A 360 -3.88 -55.61 14.54
CA CYS A 360 -2.99 -54.47 14.59
C CYS A 360 -3.75 -53.22 15.07
N ARG A 361 -3.16 -52.50 16.02
CA ARG A 361 -3.69 -51.24 16.55
C ARG A 361 -2.65 -50.14 16.47
N VAL A 362 -3.07 -48.94 16.06
CA VAL A 362 -2.26 -47.72 16.12
C VAL A 362 -2.78 -46.84 17.25
N GLY A 363 -1.87 -46.28 18.06
CA GLY A 363 -2.22 -45.39 19.19
C GLY A 363 -2.68 -44.00 18.74
N ASP A 364 -2.17 -43.53 17.61
CA ASP A 364 -2.47 -42.21 17.05
C ASP A 364 -3.77 -42.18 16.24
N VAL A 365 -4.35 -41.00 16.07
CA VAL A 365 -5.54 -40.78 15.23
C VAL A 365 -5.15 -40.98 13.76
N VAL A 366 -5.58 -42.10 13.17
CA VAL A 366 -5.34 -42.48 11.78
C VAL A 366 -6.66 -42.68 11.04
N THR A 367 -6.69 -42.43 9.73
CA THR A 367 -7.87 -42.61 8.88
C THR A 367 -8.07 -44.08 8.51
N SER A 368 -6.99 -44.82 8.30
CA SER A 368 -7.04 -46.26 8.07
C SER A 368 -5.80 -47.00 8.56
N VAL A 369 -5.99 -48.27 8.91
CA VAL A 369 -4.91 -49.22 9.22
C VAL A 369 -4.95 -50.32 8.17
N THR A 370 -3.78 -50.66 7.62
CA THR A 370 -3.61 -51.72 6.64
C THR A 370 -2.75 -52.83 7.23
N LEU A 371 -3.33 -54.03 7.29
CA LEU A 371 -2.66 -55.26 7.68
C LEU A 371 -2.45 -56.12 6.43
N GLU A 372 -1.20 -56.38 6.10
CA GLU A 372 -0.77 -57.20 4.97
C GLU A 372 -0.05 -58.44 5.49
N CYS A 373 -0.54 -59.62 5.15
CA CYS A 373 0.04 -60.91 5.53
C CYS A 373 0.22 -61.76 4.25
N ALA A 374 1.45 -61.89 3.76
CA ALA A 374 1.78 -62.48 2.46
C ALA A 374 0.95 -61.89 1.30
N THR A 375 0.06 -62.67 0.67
CA THR A 375 -0.80 -62.21 -0.46
C THR A 375 -2.14 -61.63 -0.02
N GLN A 376 -2.43 -61.63 1.28
CA GLN A 376 -3.70 -61.14 1.83
C GLN A 376 -3.49 -59.75 2.42
N MET A 377 -4.29 -58.78 1.97
CA MET A 377 -4.26 -57.40 2.42
C MET A 377 -5.65 -57.00 2.90
N MET A 378 -5.71 -56.40 4.08
CA MET A 378 -6.94 -55.82 4.63
C MET A 378 -6.67 -54.40 5.09
N THR A 379 -7.46 -53.47 4.58
CA THR A 379 -7.49 -52.08 5.05
C THR A 379 -8.80 -51.84 5.78
N ALA A 380 -8.72 -51.41 7.04
CA ALA A 380 -9.86 -51.04 7.86
C ALA A 380 -9.84 -49.53 8.13
N VAL A 381 -11.03 -48.92 8.17
CA VAL A 381 -11.20 -47.51 8.55
C VAL A 381 -11.03 -47.39 10.06
N GLY A 382 -10.29 -46.36 10.50
CA GLY A 382 -9.96 -46.13 11.90
C GLY A 382 -8.66 -46.78 12.35
N GLN A 383 -8.50 -46.97 13.66
CA GLN A 383 -7.22 -47.31 14.31
C GLN A 383 -6.93 -48.81 14.46
N TYR A 384 -7.78 -49.69 13.93
CA TYR A 384 -7.74 -51.13 14.20
C TYR A 384 -8.04 -51.95 12.95
N ALA A 385 -7.19 -52.92 12.66
CA ALA A 385 -7.40 -53.94 11.64
C ALA A 385 -7.17 -55.33 12.25
N SER A 386 -7.97 -56.33 11.86
CA SER A 386 -7.77 -57.70 12.33
C SER A 386 -8.10 -58.73 11.27
N TRP A 387 -7.28 -59.76 11.19
CA TRP A 387 -7.40 -60.86 10.24
C TRP A 387 -7.21 -62.21 10.94
N THR A 388 -7.88 -63.27 10.45
CA THR A 388 -7.68 -64.63 10.96
C THR A 388 -6.88 -65.45 9.96
N VAL A 389 -5.68 -65.88 10.35
CA VAL A 389 -4.79 -66.71 9.55
C VAL A 389 -4.96 -68.17 9.95
N LYS A 390 -5.20 -69.05 8.97
CA LYS A 390 -5.24 -70.50 9.18
C LYS A 390 -3.81 -71.05 9.11
N VAL A 391 -3.34 -71.67 10.20
CA VAL A 391 -1.98 -72.23 10.28
C VAL A 391 -1.88 -73.52 9.46
N ASN A 392 -1.02 -73.52 8.44
CA ASN A 392 -0.68 -74.68 7.62
C ASN A 392 0.85 -74.83 7.49
N GLU A 393 1.36 -75.84 6.78
CA GLU A 393 2.82 -76.05 6.65
C GLU A 393 3.55 -74.90 5.92
N SER A 394 2.82 -74.09 5.13
CA SER A 394 3.36 -72.94 4.40
C SER A 394 3.40 -71.63 5.20
N ILE A 395 2.96 -71.62 6.46
CA ILE A 395 2.95 -70.41 7.30
C ILE A 395 4.31 -70.10 7.92
N ASP A 396 5.23 -71.07 7.93
CA ASP A 396 6.58 -70.90 8.47
C ASP A 396 7.35 -69.87 7.66
N GLY A 397 7.79 -68.78 8.30
CA GLY A 397 8.44 -67.65 7.64
C GLY A 397 7.48 -66.63 7.00
N LEU A 398 6.16 -66.78 7.15
CA LEU A 398 5.20 -65.77 6.70
C LEU A 398 5.39 -64.47 7.50
N SER A 399 5.53 -63.35 6.81
CA SER A 399 5.60 -62.02 7.44
C SER A 399 4.27 -61.27 7.26
N CYS A 400 3.80 -60.68 8.36
CA CYS A 400 2.72 -59.72 8.39
C CYS A 400 3.30 -58.33 8.64
N ARG A 401 2.93 -57.38 7.79
CA ARG A 401 3.28 -55.98 7.92
C ARG A 401 2.03 -55.17 8.23
N CYS A 402 2.11 -54.34 9.26
CA CYS A 402 1.07 -53.38 9.58
C CYS A 402 1.57 -51.96 9.31
N THR A 403 0.75 -51.20 8.58
CA THR A 403 0.97 -49.79 8.26
C THR A 403 -0.32 -49.02 8.52
N ALA A 404 -0.24 -47.70 8.64
CA ALA A 404 -1.42 -46.87 8.74
C ALA A 404 -1.29 -45.63 7.86
N LYS A 405 -2.44 -45.00 7.64
CA LYS A 405 -2.56 -43.75 6.92
C LYS A 405 -3.33 -42.79 7.80
N ASP A 406 -2.81 -41.58 7.98
CA ASP A 406 -3.53 -40.47 8.58
C ASP A 406 -4.14 -39.59 7.47
N GLU A 407 -5.01 -38.67 7.86
CA GLU A 407 -5.65 -37.72 6.93
C GLU A 407 -4.61 -36.80 6.27
N LEU A 408 -3.47 -36.62 6.95
CA LEU A 408 -2.43 -35.66 6.64
C LEU A 408 -1.29 -36.27 5.79
N GLY A 409 -1.29 -37.59 5.57
CA GLY A 409 -0.26 -38.32 4.82
C GLY A 409 1.10 -38.40 5.50
N CYS A 410 1.16 -38.12 6.80
CA CYS A 410 2.37 -38.04 7.61
C CYS A 410 2.78 -39.39 8.18
N TYR A 411 1.85 -40.34 8.38
CA TYR A 411 2.15 -41.60 9.05
C TYR A 411 3.11 -42.48 8.23
N HIS A 412 4.30 -42.77 8.78
CA HIS A 412 5.35 -43.54 8.11
C HIS A 412 5.90 -44.70 8.93
N GLN A 413 5.36 -44.93 10.14
CA GLN A 413 5.75 -46.06 10.95
C GLN A 413 5.13 -47.36 10.39
N ALA A 414 5.84 -48.46 10.61
CA ALA A 414 5.37 -49.80 10.27
C ALA A 414 5.81 -50.77 11.35
N ALA A 415 5.03 -51.82 11.56
CA ALA A 415 5.40 -52.95 12.39
C ALA A 415 5.41 -54.22 11.54
N GLU A 416 6.34 -55.11 11.83
CA GLU A 416 6.45 -56.42 11.17
C GLU A 416 6.37 -57.55 12.21
N LEU A 417 5.75 -58.65 11.80
CA LEU A 417 5.48 -59.81 12.63
C LEU A 417 5.69 -61.07 11.79
N THR A 418 6.54 -62.00 12.23
CA THR A 418 6.85 -63.21 11.46
C THR A 418 6.32 -64.47 12.14
N PHE A 419 5.75 -65.39 11.39
CA PHE A 419 5.28 -66.67 11.89
C PHE A 419 6.40 -67.71 11.92
N THR A 420 6.43 -68.52 12.96
CA THR A 420 7.34 -69.66 13.08
C THR A 420 6.55 -70.90 13.46
N LEU A 421 6.60 -71.92 12.60
CA LEU A 421 5.89 -73.18 12.84
C LEU A 421 6.72 -74.09 13.74
N ILE A 422 6.17 -74.49 14.88
CA ILE A 422 6.82 -75.46 15.76
C ILE A 422 6.63 -76.87 15.16
N LYS A 423 7.68 -77.41 14.53
CA LYS A 423 7.63 -78.71 13.82
C LYS A 423 7.81 -79.93 14.74
N GLU A 424 8.40 -79.77 15.93
CA GLU A 424 8.56 -80.84 16.92
C GLU A 424 8.40 -80.32 18.36
N VAL A 425 7.65 -81.04 19.20
CA VAL A 425 7.43 -80.70 20.62
C VAL A 425 8.72 -80.84 21.47
N LYS A 426 9.85 -81.26 20.88
CA LYS A 426 11.15 -81.27 21.57
C LYS A 426 11.74 -79.87 21.80
N ASP A 427 11.31 -78.87 21.03
CA ASP A 427 11.85 -77.50 21.17
C ASP A 427 11.12 -76.64 22.22
N LEU A 428 9.91 -77.01 22.64
CA LEU A 428 9.20 -76.26 23.69
C LEU A 428 9.85 -76.49 25.07
N THR A 429 10.47 -77.64 25.30
CA THR A 429 11.14 -77.94 26.57
C THR A 429 12.46 -77.18 26.77
N LEU A 430 13.12 -76.70 25.72
CA LEU A 430 14.43 -76.05 25.88
C LEU A 430 14.32 -74.55 26.22
N GLN A 431 13.26 -73.86 25.75
CA GLN A 431 13.04 -72.44 26.10
C GLN A 431 12.42 -72.25 27.49
N TRP A 432 11.57 -73.16 27.97
CA TRP A 432 11.08 -73.11 29.36
C TRP A 432 12.16 -73.50 30.39
N LEU A 433 13.18 -74.27 30.00
CA LEU A 433 14.33 -74.58 30.87
C LEU A 433 15.34 -73.41 31.01
N ALA A 434 15.35 -72.45 30.09
CA ALA A 434 16.25 -71.29 30.18
C ALA A 434 15.77 -70.22 31.19
N VAL A 435 14.47 -70.15 31.49
CA VAL A 435 13.92 -69.28 32.56
C VAL A 435 13.74 -70.05 33.88
N GLY A 436 13.67 -71.38 33.84
CA GLY A 436 13.53 -72.26 35.01
C GLY A 436 14.82 -72.65 35.76
N LEU A 437 16.01 -72.38 35.21
CA LEU A 437 17.31 -72.73 35.82
C LEU A 437 18.13 -71.51 36.28
N GLY A 438 17.53 -70.32 36.36
CA GLY A 438 18.13 -69.12 36.94
C GLY A 438 17.94 -68.95 38.45
N THR A 439 17.04 -69.71 39.10
CA THR A 439 16.64 -69.48 40.50
C THR A 439 17.06 -70.58 41.48
N ALA A 440 17.70 -71.66 41.02
CA ALA A 440 18.25 -72.70 41.91
C ALA A 440 19.76 -72.52 42.22
N GLY A 441 20.50 -71.73 41.42
CA GLY A 441 21.93 -71.45 41.65
C GLY A 441 22.22 -70.23 42.54
N GLY A 442 21.26 -69.29 42.66
CA GLY A 442 21.42 -68.06 43.44
C GLY A 442 21.20 -68.22 44.95
N LEU A 443 20.40 -69.20 45.37
CA LEU A 443 20.07 -69.41 46.79
C LEU A 443 21.19 -70.10 47.60
N ILE A 444 22.07 -70.86 46.95
CA ILE A 444 23.20 -71.53 47.62
C ILE A 444 24.37 -70.54 47.87
N LEU A 445 24.57 -69.54 47.01
CA LEU A 445 25.58 -68.48 47.22
C LEU A 445 25.14 -67.45 48.28
N ILE A 446 23.85 -67.15 48.41
CA ILE A 446 23.33 -66.23 49.45
C ILE A 446 23.45 -66.85 50.86
N ILE A 447 23.32 -68.17 51.01
CA ILE A 447 23.50 -68.86 52.30
C ILE A 447 24.97 -68.90 52.74
N ILE A 448 25.91 -69.06 51.81
CA ILE A 448 27.35 -69.08 52.11
C ILE A 448 27.86 -67.66 52.44
N VAL A 449 27.33 -66.62 51.79
CA VAL A 449 27.71 -65.22 52.06
C VAL A 449 27.05 -64.68 53.33
N SER A 450 25.80 -65.06 53.66
CA SER A 450 25.13 -64.66 54.90
C SER A 450 25.73 -65.32 56.15
N ALA A 451 26.20 -66.58 56.06
CA ALA A 451 26.94 -67.23 57.15
C ALA A 451 28.31 -66.57 57.42
N PHE A 452 28.94 -65.97 56.41
CA PHE A 452 30.23 -65.28 56.55
C PHE A 452 30.09 -63.85 57.11
N ILE A 453 28.99 -63.15 56.80
CA ILE A 453 28.69 -61.80 57.30
C ILE A 453 28.21 -61.85 58.77
N ILE A 454 27.42 -62.85 59.16
CA ILE A 454 26.95 -63.00 60.55
C ILE A 454 28.12 -63.35 61.51
N ARG A 455 29.17 -64.03 61.02
CA ARG A 455 30.39 -64.31 61.80
C ARG A 455 31.29 -63.08 62.02
N ARG A 456 31.13 -62.00 61.25
CA ARG A 456 31.95 -60.77 61.35
C ARG A 456 31.32 -59.63 62.15
N LEU A 457 30.05 -59.72 62.57
CA LEU A 457 29.35 -58.61 63.23
C LEU A 457 29.12 -58.78 64.75
N ILE A 458 29.70 -59.80 65.40
CA ILE A 458 29.82 -59.81 66.86
C ILE A 458 31.11 -59.09 67.26
N LYS A 459 31.09 -57.75 67.18
CA LYS A 459 31.86 -56.84 68.05
C LYS A 459 31.27 -55.42 67.97
N LYS A 460 30.43 -55.12 68.97
CA LYS A 460 29.94 -53.80 69.41
C LYS A 460 31.11 -52.81 69.71
N PRO A 461 30.84 -51.52 70.08
CA PRO A 461 29.85 -50.54 69.58
C PRO A 461 30.42 -49.08 69.51
N ALA A 462 29.51 -48.10 69.35
CA ALA A 462 29.57 -46.68 69.77
C ALA A 462 30.02 -45.69 68.67
N GLN A 463 29.48 -44.47 68.47
CA GLN A 463 28.76 -43.48 69.29
C GLN A 463 28.04 -42.44 68.38
N GLN A 464 26.99 -41.77 68.91
CA GLN A 464 26.56 -40.33 68.79
C GLN A 464 26.73 -39.56 67.44
N LYS A 465 25.88 -38.62 66.98
CA LYS A 465 25.03 -37.60 67.65
C LYS A 465 24.16 -36.85 66.60
N ASP A 466 23.12 -36.19 67.10
CA ASP A 466 22.10 -35.31 66.49
C ASP A 466 22.52 -34.23 65.46
N LYS A 467 21.58 -33.90 64.53
CA LYS A 467 20.77 -32.64 64.48
C LYS A 467 19.93 -32.59 63.17
N THR A 468 18.59 -32.66 63.19
CA THR A 468 17.59 -31.54 63.13
C THR A 468 17.99 -30.39 62.19
N LYS A 469 17.20 -29.91 61.22
CA LYS A 469 15.83 -29.30 61.30
C LYS A 469 15.38 -28.95 59.84
N THR A 470 14.23 -29.42 59.32
CA THR A 470 12.93 -28.71 59.08
C THR A 470 13.01 -27.56 58.04
N GLN A 471 12.10 -27.30 57.09
CA GLN A 471 10.64 -27.25 57.21
C GLN A 471 9.88 -26.92 55.88
N ASN A 472 8.73 -27.59 55.66
CA ASN A 472 7.43 -27.21 55.04
C ASN A 472 7.37 -26.73 53.56
N GLN A 473 6.29 -26.95 52.78
CA GLN A 473 4.84 -27.10 53.05
C GLN A 473 4.16 -27.68 51.76
N TYR A 474 3.48 -28.84 51.76
CA TYR A 474 2.00 -29.08 51.79
C TYR A 474 1.15 -28.07 50.97
N ASP A 475 0.11 -28.43 50.20
CA ASP A 475 -0.41 -29.68 49.62
C ASP A 475 -1.60 -29.29 48.71
N ASN A 476 -2.01 -30.22 47.85
CA ASN A 476 -3.21 -30.18 46.98
C ASN A 476 -4.51 -29.79 47.70
N ILE A 477 -5.52 -29.35 46.91
CA ILE A 477 -6.93 -29.82 46.99
C ILE A 477 -7.67 -29.49 45.67
N TYR A 478 -8.34 -30.53 45.14
CA TYR A 478 -9.41 -30.55 44.12
C TYR A 478 -10.69 -29.85 44.62
N ASN A 479 -11.48 -29.20 43.74
CA ASN A 479 -12.80 -29.70 43.30
C ASN A 479 -13.64 -28.65 42.53
N GLU A 480 -14.47 -29.21 41.65
CA GLU A 480 -15.57 -28.63 40.88
C GLU A 480 -16.74 -28.09 41.74
N GLU A 481 -17.54 -27.18 41.16
CA GLU A 481 -19.02 -27.15 41.17
C GLU A 481 -19.46 -26.18 40.03
N SER A 482 -20.24 -26.57 38.99
CA SER A 482 -21.71 -26.80 38.94
C SER A 482 -22.52 -25.47 39.08
N ILE A 483 -23.64 -25.11 38.40
CA ILE A 483 -24.63 -25.77 37.54
C ILE A 483 -25.64 -24.70 36.99
N TYR A 484 -26.19 -24.92 35.77
CA TYR A 484 -27.47 -24.48 35.14
C TYR A 484 -27.94 -23.00 34.99
N SER A 485 -28.36 -22.64 33.76
CA SER A 485 -29.79 -22.55 33.37
C SER A 485 -30.02 -22.37 31.85
N GLN A 486 -31.12 -22.97 31.38
CA GLN A 486 -31.77 -22.94 30.05
C GLN A 486 -32.31 -21.50 29.74
N ILE A 487 -32.92 -21.08 28.61
CA ILE A 487 -34.08 -21.60 27.84
C ILE A 487 -34.25 -20.80 26.51
N TYR A 488 -34.89 -21.44 25.51
CA TYR A 488 -35.77 -20.96 24.42
C TYR A 488 -35.26 -20.70 22.98
N ASP A 489 -35.50 -21.72 22.16
CA ASP A 489 -36.22 -21.79 20.87
C ASP A 489 -36.42 -20.59 19.92
N ASN A 490 -36.39 -21.01 18.64
CA ASN A 490 -37.37 -20.77 17.56
C ASN A 490 -37.00 -19.79 16.45
N ASN A 491 -36.81 -20.41 15.28
CA ASN A 491 -37.57 -20.19 14.04
C ASN A 491 -37.28 -18.92 13.23
N ASP A 492 -37.32 -18.90 11.90
CA ASP A 492 -37.44 -19.88 10.80
C ASP A 492 -37.51 -19.02 9.52
N TYR A 493 -37.29 -19.61 8.34
CA TYR A 493 -37.61 -19.07 7.00
C TYR A 493 -36.88 -17.78 6.50
N ALA A 494 -36.52 -17.58 5.24
CA ALA A 494 -36.75 -18.29 3.99
C ALA A 494 -35.68 -17.87 2.95
N ASN A 495 -35.34 -18.81 2.06
CA ASN A 495 -34.89 -18.54 0.69
C ASN A 495 -36.08 -17.94 -0.10
N PRO A 496 -35.87 -17.09 -1.13
CA PRO A 496 -35.89 -17.66 -2.47
C PRO A 496 -34.98 -17.00 -3.51
N THR A 497 -34.88 -17.77 -4.60
CA THR A 497 -34.21 -17.65 -5.89
C THR A 497 -34.68 -16.53 -6.84
N SER A 498 -33.75 -16.19 -7.75
CA SER A 498 -33.89 -15.98 -9.23
C SER A 498 -34.45 -14.69 -9.85
N HIS A 499 -33.88 -14.44 -11.05
CA HIS A 499 -34.33 -13.65 -12.22
C HIS A 499 -34.15 -12.13 -12.16
N ASP A 500 -33.98 -11.42 -13.27
CA ASP A 500 -33.38 -11.62 -14.60
C ASP A 500 -33.34 -10.22 -15.21
N GLN A 501 -32.69 -10.10 -16.37
CA GLN A 501 -32.59 -8.93 -17.25
C GLN A 501 -33.86 -8.07 -17.43
N THR A 502 -33.69 -6.75 -17.65
CA THR A 502 -33.87 -6.05 -18.95
C THR A 502 -34.01 -4.52 -18.80
N ASP A 503 -33.23 -3.83 -19.64
CA ASP A 503 -33.58 -2.76 -20.59
C ASP A 503 -34.17 -1.39 -20.18
N ASP A 504 -33.47 -0.39 -20.75
CA ASP A 504 -33.96 0.75 -21.53
C ASP A 504 -34.64 1.97 -20.87
N ALA A 505 -33.84 3.05 -20.86
CA ALA A 505 -33.96 4.21 -21.76
C ALA A 505 -34.96 5.36 -21.47
N PHE A 506 -34.47 6.55 -21.88
CA PHE A 506 -35.14 7.85 -22.07
C PHE A 506 -35.72 8.52 -20.78
N ASP A 507 -35.64 9.83 -20.55
CA ASP A 507 -35.58 10.93 -21.49
C ASP A 507 -35.01 12.21 -20.85
N SER A 508 -34.55 13.08 -21.75
CA SER A 508 -34.25 14.49 -21.59
C SER A 508 -35.50 15.36 -21.33
N ILE A 509 -35.28 16.62 -20.92
CA ILE A 509 -36.09 17.87 -21.04
C ILE A 509 -35.74 18.71 -19.78
N GLU A 510 -34.83 19.68 -19.86
CA GLU A 510 -34.96 21.03 -20.44
C GLU A 510 -35.89 21.98 -19.65
N ASN A 511 -35.25 23.03 -19.11
CA ASN A 511 -35.70 24.38 -18.74
C ASN A 511 -37.17 24.63 -18.37
N ASP A 512 -37.38 25.28 -17.22
CA ASP A 512 -38.02 26.60 -17.31
C ASP A 512 -37.65 27.58 -16.19
N LYS A 513 -37.47 28.83 -16.61
CA LYS A 513 -37.37 30.04 -15.78
C LYS A 513 -38.78 30.40 -15.28
N HIS A 514 -38.92 30.90 -14.05
CA HIS A 514 -39.73 32.10 -13.83
C HIS A 514 -39.41 32.85 -12.53
N GLN A 515 -39.40 34.17 -12.67
CA GLN A 515 -39.24 35.21 -11.68
C GLN A 515 -40.41 35.25 -10.67
N ARG A 516 -40.15 35.74 -9.45
CA ARG A 516 -40.93 36.79 -8.74
C ARG A 516 -40.22 37.16 -7.43
N THR A 517 -39.58 38.33 -7.35
CA THR A 517 -40.05 39.64 -6.85
C THR A 517 -40.26 39.74 -5.33
N MET A 518 -39.61 40.78 -4.78
CA MET A 518 -39.71 41.38 -3.44
C MET A 518 -41.15 41.52 -2.92
N THR A 519 -41.37 41.45 -1.60
CA THR A 519 -41.42 42.60 -0.66
C THR A 519 -42.06 42.16 0.66
N LYS A 520 -41.33 42.23 1.78
CA LYS A 520 -41.68 43.04 2.95
C LYS A 520 -40.50 43.16 3.90
#